data_AF-A0A9D0Z084-F1
#
_entry.id   AF-A0A9D0Z084-F1
#
_cell.length_a   1.000
_cell.length_b   1.000
_cell.length_c   1.000
_cell.angle_alpha   90.00
_cell.angle_beta   90.00
_cell.angle_gamma   90.00
#
_symmetry.space_group_name_H-M   'P 1'
#
loop_
_entity.id
_entity.type
_entity.pdbx_description
1 polymer ?
#
loop_
_entity_poly.entity_id
_entity_poly.type
_entity_poly.pdbx_seq_one_letter_code
_entity_poly.pdbx_strand_id
1 'polypeptide(L)' 'MKNFQKIIKKIAKENGTTPEQVLAEMQKVIDEAYSHHTPEADPLWNKMAPGGQKPTPEAFVAQLHRILGKENKP' A
#
# COMPACT_ATOMS: atom_id res chain seq x y z
N MET A 1 -5.00 -7.88 10.41
CA MET A 1 -4.92 -8.84 9.29
C MET A 1 -6.28 -9.33 8.78
N LYS A 2 -7.23 -9.81 9.61
CA LYS A 2 -8.54 -10.32 9.11
C LYS A 2 -9.37 -9.30 8.31
N ASN A 3 -9.24 -8.00 8.59
CA ASN A 3 -9.98 -6.95 7.87
C ASN A 3 -9.35 -6.63 6.50
N PHE A 4 -8.03 -6.62 6.39
CA PHE A 4 -7.34 -6.37 5.11
C PHE A 4 -7.68 -7.46 4.10
N GLN A 5 -7.53 -8.74 4.47
CA GLN A 5 -7.92 -9.84 3.59
C GLN A 5 -9.41 -9.85 3.22
N LYS A 6 -10.31 -9.41 4.12
CA LYS A 6 -11.74 -9.26 3.79
C LYS A 6 -11.97 -8.18 2.73
N ILE A 7 -11.26 -7.05 2.82
CA ILE A 7 -11.33 -5.96 1.83
C ILE A 7 -10.83 -6.46 0.48
N ILE A 8 -9.65 -7.10 0.44
CA ILE A 8 -9.09 -7.65 -0.80
C ILE A 8 -10.04 -8.68 -1.43
N LYS A 9 -10.61 -9.59 -0.64
CA LYS A 9 -11.60 -10.57 -1.14
C LYS A 9 -12.86 -9.91 -1.70
N LYS A 10 -13.32 -8.82 -1.08
CA LYS A 10 -14.47 -8.06 -1.57
C LYS A 10 -14.15 -7.39 -2.92
N ILE A 11 -13.03 -6.66 -3.00
CA ILE A 11 -12.57 -6.02 -4.24
C ILE A 11 -12.41 -7.05 -5.36
N ALA A 12 -11.78 -8.18 -5.06
CA ALA A 12 -11.60 -9.26 -6.01
C ALA A 12 -12.94 -9.76 -6.57
N LYS A 13 -13.92 -10.02 -5.70
CA LYS A 13 -15.26 -10.44 -6.10
C LYS A 13 -15.98 -9.38 -6.93
N GLU A 14 -15.88 -8.11 -6.55
CA GLU A 14 -16.54 -6.99 -7.27
C GLU A 14 -15.96 -6.79 -8.68
N ASN A 15 -14.67 -7.10 -8.87
CA ASN A 15 -13.98 -6.94 -10.15
C ASN A 15 -13.85 -8.26 -10.95
N GLY A 16 -14.48 -9.35 -10.48
CA GLY A 16 -14.39 -10.65 -11.15
C GLY A 16 -12.98 -11.26 -11.21
N THR A 17 -12.11 -10.92 -10.25
CA THR A 17 -10.72 -11.39 -10.15
C THR A 17 -10.50 -12.19 -8.86
N THR A 18 -9.27 -12.64 -8.60
CA THR A 18 -8.90 -13.36 -7.39
C THR A 18 -8.18 -12.45 -6.38
N PRO A 19 -8.29 -12.73 -5.07
CA PRO A 19 -7.58 -11.96 -4.04
C PRO A 19 -6.06 -11.95 -4.27
N GLU A 20 -5.52 -13.04 -4.80
CA GLU A 20 -4.09 -13.19 -5.12
C GLU A 20 -3.68 -12.26 -6.26
N GLN A 21 -4.48 -12.16 -7.31
CA GLN A 21 -4.22 -11.22 -8.41
C GLN A 21 -4.27 -9.76 -7.92
N VAL A 22 -5.25 -9.41 -7.08
CA VAL A 22 -5.31 -8.06 -6.49
C VAL A 22 -4.04 -7.75 -5.68
N LEU A 23 -3.58 -8.70 -4.85
CA LEU A 23 -2.35 -8.51 -4.08
C LEU A 23 -1.10 -8.43 -4.97
N ALA A 24 -1.02 -9.25 -6.02
CA ALA A 24 0.09 -9.25 -6.96
C ALA A 24 0.18 -7.92 -7.71
N GLU A 25 -0.94 -7.40 -8.20
CA GLU A 25 -1.00 -6.11 -8.88
C GLU A 25 -0.67 -4.96 -7.93
N MET A 26 -1.20 -4.96 -6.70
CA MET A 26 -0.81 -3.98 -5.69
C MET A 26 0.69 -4.01 -5.43
N GLN A 27 1.29 -5.19 -5.27
CA GLN A 27 2.72 -5.32 -5.01
C GLN A 27 3.56 -4.84 -6.20
N LYS A 28 3.11 -5.09 -7.42
CA LYS A 28 3.75 -4.65 -8.66
C LYS A 28 3.74 -3.14 -8.80
N VAL A 29 2.58 -2.49 -8.57
CA VAL A 29 2.48 -1.03 -8.62
C VAL A 29 3.31 -0.38 -7.52
N ILE A 30 3.34 -0.95 -6.31
CA ILE A 30 4.20 -0.47 -5.23
C ILE A 30 5.68 -0.61 -5.61
N ASP A 31 6.07 -1.71 -6.25
CA ASP A 31 7.45 -1.94 -6.70
C ASP A 31 7.88 -0.94 -7.77
N GLU A 32 7.04 -0.73 -8.78
CA GLU A 32 7.27 0.24 -9.84
C GLU A 32 7.36 1.66 -9.27
N ALA A 33 6.41 2.05 -8.41
CA ALA A 33 6.41 3.35 -7.76
C ALA A 33 7.62 3.54 -6.83
N TYR A 34 8.10 2.49 -6.17
CA TYR A 34 9.31 2.53 -5.34
C TYR A 34 10.59 2.54 -6.18
N SER A 35 10.63 1.90 -7.35
CA SER A 35 11.81 1.91 -8.22
C SER A 35 11.96 3.20 -9.03
N HIS A 36 10.86 3.86 -9.34
CA HIS A 36 10.82 5.07 -10.18
C HIS A 36 10.44 6.33 -9.40
N HIS A 37 10.61 6.35 -8.08
CA HIS A 37 10.24 7.53 -7.30
C HIS A 37 11.17 8.70 -7.58
N THR A 38 10.58 9.90 -7.65
CA THR A 38 11.33 11.14 -7.76
C THR A 38 11.92 11.55 -6.41
N PRO A 39 12.99 12.37 -6.38
CA PRO A 39 13.57 12.89 -5.14
C PRO A 39 12.58 13.67 -4.26
N GLU A 40 11.51 14.18 -4.84
CA GLU A 40 10.44 14.88 -4.12
C GLU A 40 9.57 13.92 -3.30
N ALA A 41 9.52 12.64 -3.69
CA ALA A 41 8.76 11.60 -3.00
C ALA A 41 9.58 10.89 -1.90
N ASP A 42 10.91 11.07 -1.85
CA ASP A 42 11.79 10.55 -0.77
C ASP A 42 11.25 10.78 0.65
N PRO A 43 10.82 12.00 1.06
CA PRO A 43 10.32 12.20 2.42
C PRO A 43 9.04 11.42 2.72
N LEU A 44 8.20 11.18 1.70
CA LEU A 44 7.00 10.35 1.84
C LEU A 44 7.39 8.88 1.96
N TRP A 45 8.27 8.38 1.09
CA TRP A 45 8.76 7.00 1.12
C TRP A 45 9.53 6.69 2.40
N ASN A 46 10.35 7.59 2.90
CA ASN A 46 11.04 7.45 4.19
C ASN A 46 10.06 7.33 5.37
N LYS A 47 8.94 8.06 5.34
CA LYS A 47 7.87 7.92 6.35
C LYS A 47 7.11 6.59 6.20
N MET A 48 6.91 6.14 4.97
CA MET A 48 6.12 4.95 4.64
C MET A 48 6.90 3.64 4.82
N ALA A 49 8.20 3.66 4.54
CA ALA A 49 9.12 2.53 4.59
C ALA A 49 10.40 2.91 5.37
N PRO A 50 10.29 3.15 6.69
CA PRO A 50 11.45 3.50 7.51
C PRO A 50 12.44 2.32 7.53
N GLY A 51 13.57 2.49 6.86
CA GLY A 51 14.60 1.45 6.67
C GLY A 51 14.86 1.06 5.22
N GLY A 52 14.23 1.73 4.24
CA GLY A 52 14.52 1.53 2.82
C GLY A 52 14.09 0.18 2.25
N GLN A 53 13.27 -0.57 2.99
CA GLN A 53 12.68 -1.82 2.53
C GLN A 53 11.33 -1.55 1.88
N LYS A 54 11.17 -2.04 0.65
CA LYS A 54 9.91 -1.94 -0.10
C LYS A 54 8.75 -2.49 0.75
N PRO A 55 7.67 -1.72 0.94
CA PRO A 55 6.54 -2.18 1.75
C PRO A 55 5.73 -3.27 1.03
N THR A 56 5.13 -4.17 1.82
CA THR A 56 4.11 -5.10 1.33
C THR A 56 2.77 -4.37 1.15
N PRO A 57 1.82 -4.88 0.35
CA PRO A 57 0.50 -4.26 0.17
C PRO A 57 -0.22 -3.97 1.49
N GLU A 58 -0.14 -4.88 2.46
CA GLU A 58 -0.75 -4.67 3.78
C GLU A 58 -0.07 -3.54 4.54
N ALA A 59 1.28 -3.55 4.59
CA ALA A 59 2.05 -2.52 5.28
C ALA A 59 1.85 -1.14 4.63
N PHE A 60 1.81 -1.08 3.30
CA PHE A 60 1.57 0.12 2.52
C PHE A 60 0.22 0.76 2.87
N VAL A 61 -0.87 -0.01 2.84
CA VAL A 61 -2.21 0.48 3.20
C VAL A 61 -2.27 0.90 4.66
N ALA A 62 -1.64 0.15 5.57
CA ALA A 62 -1.60 0.51 6.99
C ALA A 62 -0.85 1.83 7.24
N GLN A 63 0.28 2.06 6.55
CA GLN A 63 1.06 3.29 6.64
C GLN A 63 0.33 4.47 6.01
N LEU A 64 -0.28 4.29 4.84
CA LEU A 64 -1.14 5.32 4.23
C LEU A 64 -2.27 5.73 5.17
N HIS A 65 -2.98 4.78 5.77
CA HIS A 65 -4.02 5.08 6.75
C HIS A 65 -3.48 5.88 7.94
N ARG A 66 -2.27 5.56 8.43
CA ARG A 66 -1.62 6.30 9.52
C ARG A 66 -1.17 7.70 9.09
N ILE A 67 -0.65 7.87 7.88
CA ILE A 67 -0.21 9.18 7.35
C ILE A 67 -1.44 10.07 7.18
N LEU A 68 -2.46 9.60 6.45
CA LEU A 68 -3.72 10.32 6.20
C LEU A 68 -4.51 10.58 7.49
N GLY A 69 -4.51 9.63 8.42
CA GLY A 69 -5.17 9.76 9.72
C GLY A 69 -4.43 10.69 10.70
N LYS A 70 -3.12 10.91 10.53
CA LYS A 70 -2.36 11.91 11.28
C LYS A 70 -2.53 13.32 10.72
N GLU A 71 -2.77 13.45 9.42
CA GLU A 71 -3.10 14.72 8.76
C GLU A 71 -4.50 15.24 9.15
N ASN A 72 -5.36 14.35 9.68
CA ASN A 72 -6.70 14.66 10.21
C ASN A 72 -6.74 14.79 11.74
N LYS A 73 -5.64 15.22 12.38
CA LYS A 73 -5.71 15.68 13.78
C LYS A 73 -5.89 17.20 13.79
N PRO A 74 -6.94 17.73 14.47
CA PRO A 74 -7.12 19.17 14.65
C PRO A 74 -5.99 19.79 15.47
#